data_AF-A0A4Q4XQE7-F1
#
_entry.id   AF-A0A4Q4XQE7-F1
#
_cell.length_a   1.000
_cell.length_b   1.000
_cell.length_c   1.000
_cell.angle_alpha   90.00
_cell.angle_beta   90.00
_cell.angle_gamma   90.00
#
_symmetry.space_group_name_H-M   'P 1'
#
loop_
_entity.id
_entity.type
_entity.pdbx_description
1 polymer ?
#
loop_
_entity_poly.entity_id
_entity_poly.type
_entity_poly.pdbx_seq_one_letter_code
_entity_poly.pdbx_strand_id
1 'polypeptide(L)'
;MVLKRKRSESEFSVTSSSAFTSPLRPFATAMDICFTSPSPTRPQSGSMAPAHLPSRTLKRFRDSRPSDELIHRRTLNMLYSAAQKQKQQQQQQWPEEAATQVQAQPETPRDSGSGGQMSLHSFWKLPPTSAAASSASAPPVDRAIYAPTSCEDCGQTLGGEDGGGDSMDIDGLDGGEQTSCRACGKHLDSFLKEVPDTINNSNLPISGARVVIAPHAGYSYSGPCAAWAYKCLDLSKAKRIFVLGPSHTYYLSGCALTKFAKYETPLGDLTVDEAVIQELRDTGKFQDIPSGSDVNEHSLEMHLPYIYKRITQTFSSESEYPTIVPILVGDNNGPEEKEFGELLAPYLKNPENAFVVSSDFCHWGSRFSYTAYAPEGNVQQIQSLSRRTAKPTNPPIHESIKQIDHLAMYAVESGDHNSFVDNLKHTKNTVCGRHPIGVMMAALEVLAKEGAEDGKYRFKFVQYQRSSLVEDASDSSVSYASAYAVV
;
A
#
# COMPACT_ATOMS: atom_id res chain seq x y z
N MET A 1 49.13 42.89 34.53
CA MET A 1 47.78 43.44 34.82
C MET A 1 46.80 42.41 34.27
N VAL A 2 45.90 41.72 34.99
CA VAL A 2 45.29 41.82 36.33
C VAL A 2 44.99 40.36 36.75
N LEU A 3 45.74 39.76 37.70
CA LEU A 3 45.37 39.45 39.10
C LEU A 3 43.94 38.89 39.30
N LYS A 4 43.77 37.57 39.58
CA LYS A 4 43.63 36.89 40.93
C LYS A 4 42.33 37.29 41.66
N ARG A 5 41.50 36.46 42.31
CA ARG A 5 41.49 35.12 42.98
C ARG A 5 39.98 34.78 43.21
N LYS A 6 39.45 33.56 43.08
CA LYS A 6 39.44 32.36 43.97
C LYS A 6 38.78 32.52 45.37
N ARG A 7 37.82 31.59 45.63
CA ARG A 7 37.28 31.04 46.91
C ARG A 7 36.27 31.92 47.68
N SER A 8 35.27 31.40 48.40
CA SER A 8 34.82 30.03 48.78
C SER A 8 33.44 30.12 49.45
N GLU A 9 32.81 28.96 49.61
CA GLU A 9 31.51 28.63 50.23
C GLU A 9 31.26 29.17 51.65
N SER A 10 29.97 29.28 52.03
CA SER A 10 29.44 28.62 53.24
C SER A 10 27.91 28.71 53.31
N GLU A 11 27.33 27.60 53.76
CA GLU A 11 25.95 27.40 54.21
C GLU A 11 25.57 28.31 55.39
N PHE A 12 24.30 28.66 55.54
CA PHE A 12 23.44 28.26 56.66
C PHE A 12 22.11 29.01 56.66
N SER A 13 21.02 28.24 56.71
CA SER A 13 19.65 28.64 57.00
C SER A 13 19.48 29.10 58.45
N VAL A 14 18.65 30.12 58.72
CA VAL A 14 17.77 30.15 59.90
C VAL A 14 16.52 31.01 59.64
N THR A 15 15.44 30.52 60.26
CA THR A 15 13.99 30.77 60.24
C THR A 15 13.46 32.06 60.88
N SER A 16 12.13 32.25 60.72
CA SER A 16 11.12 33.01 61.51
C SER A 16 10.62 34.29 60.82
N SER A 17 9.33 34.67 60.82
CA SER A 17 8.11 34.13 61.41
C SER A 17 6.88 34.87 60.83
N SER A 18 5.81 34.10 60.59
CA SER A 18 4.36 34.38 60.60
C SER A 18 3.81 35.83 60.63
N ALA A 19 2.84 36.10 59.73
CA ALA A 19 1.52 36.64 60.10
C ALA A 19 0.48 36.39 58.99
N PHE A 20 -0.70 35.92 59.40
CA PHE A 20 -1.87 35.60 58.59
C PHE A 20 -2.48 36.82 57.88
N THR A 21 -2.92 36.63 56.64
CA THR A 21 -4.20 37.18 56.13
C THR A 21 -4.58 36.49 54.82
N SER A 22 -5.79 35.96 54.76
CA SER A 22 -6.54 35.62 53.55
C SER A 22 -7.93 36.27 53.74
N PRO A 23 -8.74 36.51 52.70
CA PRO A 23 -8.68 35.96 51.33
C PRO A 23 -8.88 37.01 50.22
N LEU A 24 -8.73 36.60 48.95
CA LEU A 24 -9.67 36.82 47.83
C LEU A 24 -9.02 36.37 46.51
N ARG A 25 -9.72 35.51 45.76
CA ARG A 25 -9.37 35.09 44.40
C ARG A 25 -9.48 36.29 43.43
N PRO A 26 -8.72 36.28 42.32
CA PRO A 26 -9.42 36.13 41.05
C PRO A 26 -8.72 35.22 40.02
N PHE A 27 -9.58 34.49 39.30
CA PHE A 27 -9.52 34.14 37.87
C PHE A 27 -8.17 33.73 37.24
N ALA A 28 -8.01 32.43 37.06
CA ALA A 28 -7.18 31.85 36.01
C ALA A 28 -8.05 31.60 34.77
N THR A 29 -7.69 32.21 33.65
CA THR A 29 -8.17 31.83 32.31
C THR A 29 -7.08 31.02 31.62
N ALA A 30 -7.20 29.69 31.70
CA ALA A 30 -6.62 28.78 30.73
C ALA A 30 -7.65 28.62 29.60
N MET A 31 -7.27 28.96 28.37
CA MET A 31 -8.04 28.66 27.17
C MET A 31 -7.53 27.33 26.61
N ASP A 32 -8.14 26.23 27.07
CA ASP A 32 -8.22 24.99 26.32
C ASP A 32 -9.32 25.16 25.26
N ILE A 33 -8.94 25.15 23.99
CA ILE A 33 -9.91 25.17 22.89
C ILE A 33 -10.19 23.72 22.50
N CYS A 34 -11.15 23.13 23.21
CA CYS A 34 -11.92 21.97 22.76
C CYS A 34 -12.80 22.39 21.57
N PHE A 35 -12.61 21.79 20.39
CA PHE A 35 -13.60 21.89 19.32
C PHE A 35 -14.71 20.85 19.55
N THR A 36 -15.83 21.32 20.10
CA THR A 36 -17.13 20.65 20.04
C THR A 36 -17.79 20.91 18.69
N SER A 37 -17.99 19.88 17.89
CA SER A 37 -18.83 19.92 16.68
C SER A 37 -20.32 19.75 17.04
N PRO A 38 -21.26 20.48 16.42
CA PRO A 38 -22.69 20.19 16.54
C PRO A 38 -23.13 19.05 15.59
N SER A 39 -24.10 18.28 16.05
CA SER A 39 -24.67 17.07 15.43
C SER A 39 -25.26 17.27 14.01
N PRO A 40 -25.46 16.19 13.23
CA PRO A 40 -25.60 16.28 11.77
C PRO A 40 -27.06 16.33 11.30
N THR A 41 -27.34 17.24 10.37
CA THR A 41 -28.45 17.12 9.41
C THR A 41 -27.96 16.42 8.15
N ARG A 42 -28.55 15.26 7.86
CA ARG A 42 -28.29 14.36 6.73
C ARG A 42 -28.63 14.99 5.38
N PRO A 43 -27.72 14.95 4.39
CA PRO A 43 -28.10 14.68 3.02
C PRO A 43 -27.56 13.31 2.59
N GLN A 44 -28.45 12.51 2.00
CA GLN A 44 -28.07 11.29 1.29
C GLN A 44 -27.27 11.69 0.04
N SER A 45 -25.98 11.38 0.01
CA SER A 45 -25.19 11.29 -1.22
C SER A 45 -24.59 9.90 -1.29
N GLY A 46 -24.94 9.16 -2.35
CA GLY A 46 -24.51 7.79 -2.58
C GLY A 46 -23.00 7.65 -2.58
N SER A 47 -22.52 6.70 -1.79
CA SER A 47 -21.15 6.18 -1.85
C SER A 47 -20.94 5.49 -3.20
N MET A 48 -20.40 6.22 -4.17
CA MET A 48 -19.75 5.60 -5.33
C MET A 48 -18.27 5.41 -4.99
N ALA A 49 -17.91 4.16 -4.67
CA ALA A 49 -16.52 3.74 -4.72
C ALA A 49 -16.00 3.94 -6.16
N PRO A 50 -14.80 4.50 -6.37
CA PRO A 50 -14.24 4.60 -7.71
C PRO A 50 -13.97 3.19 -8.26
N ALA A 51 -14.56 2.88 -9.41
CA ALA A 51 -14.31 1.64 -10.14
C ALA A 51 -13.05 1.81 -10.99
N HIS A 52 -11.88 1.44 -10.45
CA HIS A 52 -10.65 1.33 -11.25
C HIS A 52 -9.92 0.00 -10.96
N LEU A 53 -10.14 -0.95 -11.89
CA LEU A 53 -9.17 -1.86 -12.54
C LEU A 53 -8.43 -2.97 -11.74
N PRO A 54 -8.14 -4.12 -12.38
CA PRO A 54 -7.77 -5.37 -11.72
C PRO A 54 -6.27 -5.42 -11.40
N SER A 55 -5.91 -4.95 -10.22
CA SER A 55 -4.67 -5.35 -9.53
C SER A 55 -4.96 -5.51 -8.04
N ARG A 56 -6.14 -6.07 -7.75
CA ARG A 56 -6.64 -6.20 -6.39
C ARG A 56 -6.01 -7.43 -5.75
N THR A 57 -5.18 -7.19 -4.76
CA THR A 57 -4.78 -8.20 -3.77
C THR A 57 -6.05 -8.67 -3.06
N LEU A 58 -6.37 -9.97 -3.14
CA LEU A 58 -7.45 -10.53 -2.33
C LEU A 58 -6.87 -10.99 -0.99
N LYS A 59 -7.54 -10.65 0.12
CA LYS A 59 -7.17 -11.14 1.46
C LYS A 59 -8.10 -12.29 1.82
N ARG A 60 -7.56 -13.47 2.14
CA ARG A 60 -8.37 -14.67 2.42
C ARG A 60 -8.79 -14.72 3.87
N PHE A 61 -10.12 -14.70 4.09
CA PHE A 61 -10.74 -14.90 5.40
C PHE A 61 -10.43 -16.28 5.98
N ARG A 62 -10.55 -16.41 7.32
CA ARG A 62 -10.50 -17.70 7.99
C ARG A 62 -11.73 -18.49 7.60
N ASP A 63 -11.55 -19.37 6.64
CA ASP A 63 -12.51 -20.38 6.35
C ASP A 63 -11.96 -21.67 6.93
N SER A 64 -12.71 -22.36 7.79
CA SER A 64 -12.56 -23.80 8.00
C SER A 64 -12.98 -24.55 6.72
N ARG A 65 -12.59 -24.06 5.54
CA ARG A 65 -12.96 -24.55 4.23
C ARG A 65 -12.30 -25.92 4.10
N PRO A 66 -13.10 -26.99 3.98
CA PRO A 66 -12.54 -28.30 3.76
C PRO A 66 -11.77 -28.36 2.44
N SER A 67 -10.88 -29.34 2.27
CA SER A 67 -10.11 -29.50 1.03
C SER A 67 -11.01 -29.50 -0.21
N ASP A 68 -10.48 -29.02 -1.34
CA ASP A 68 -11.22 -29.00 -2.62
C ASP A 68 -11.71 -30.40 -3.01
N GLU A 69 -10.97 -31.45 -2.64
CA GLU A 69 -11.38 -32.84 -2.80
C GLU A 69 -12.62 -33.19 -1.95
N LEU A 70 -12.68 -32.71 -0.70
CA LEU A 70 -13.85 -32.92 0.16
C LEU A 70 -15.07 -32.15 -0.35
N ILE A 71 -14.86 -30.92 -0.85
CA ILE A 71 -15.91 -30.11 -1.47
C ILE A 71 -16.44 -30.80 -2.72
N HIS A 72 -15.55 -31.24 -3.61
CA HIS A 72 -15.90 -31.95 -4.83
C HIS A 72 -16.71 -33.21 -4.53
N ARG A 73 -16.26 -34.04 -3.58
CA ARG A 73 -16.96 -35.26 -3.16
C ARG A 73 -18.35 -34.96 -2.57
N ARG A 74 -18.49 -33.92 -1.75
CA ARG A 74 -19.79 -33.52 -1.18
C ARG A 74 -20.74 -33.01 -2.27
N THR A 75 -20.25 -32.23 -3.21
CA THR A 75 -21.04 -31.71 -4.34
C THR A 75 -21.54 -32.85 -5.22
N LEU A 76 -20.68 -33.81 -5.57
CA LEU A 76 -21.09 -34.99 -6.32
C LEU A 76 -22.17 -35.79 -5.59
N ASN A 77 -22.00 -36.05 -4.28
CA ASN A 77 -23.02 -36.76 -3.49
C ASN A 77 -24.37 -36.03 -3.45
N MET A 78 -24.37 -34.69 -3.38
CA MET A 78 -25.61 -33.90 -3.45
C MET A 78 -26.29 -34.02 -4.82
N LEU A 79 -25.52 -33.93 -5.91
CA LEU A 79 -26.07 -34.05 -7.27
C LEU A 79 -26.63 -35.45 -7.53
N TYR A 80 -25.93 -36.50 -7.12
CA TYR A 80 -26.40 -37.88 -7.29
C TYR A 80 -27.63 -38.18 -6.42
N SER A 81 -27.68 -37.71 -5.17
CA SER A 81 -28.84 -37.91 -4.30
C SER A 81 -30.07 -37.11 -4.76
N ALA A 82 -29.88 -35.90 -5.30
CA ALA A 82 -30.94 -35.12 -5.91
C ALA A 82 -31.52 -35.80 -7.16
N ALA A 83 -30.66 -36.32 -8.03
CA ALA A 83 -31.07 -37.06 -9.23
C ALA A 83 -31.83 -38.36 -8.88
N GLN A 84 -31.41 -39.09 -7.85
CA GLN A 84 -32.12 -40.28 -7.36
C GLN A 84 -33.50 -39.94 -6.80
N LYS A 85 -33.64 -38.84 -6.04
CA LYS A 85 -34.93 -38.38 -5.53
C LYS A 85 -35.90 -37.97 -6.66
N GLN A 86 -35.41 -37.29 -7.70
CA GLN A 86 -36.23 -36.97 -8.88
C GLN A 86 -36.69 -38.23 -9.61
N LYS A 87 -35.83 -39.25 -9.73
CA LYS A 87 -36.18 -40.52 -10.37
C LYS A 87 -37.22 -41.31 -9.57
N GLN A 88 -37.13 -41.29 -8.23
CA GLN A 88 -38.16 -41.88 -7.37
C GLN A 88 -39.49 -41.12 -7.42
N GLN A 89 -39.46 -39.79 -7.49
CA GLN A 89 -40.68 -38.98 -7.65
C GLN A 89 -41.35 -39.22 -9.01
N GLN A 90 -40.58 -39.34 -10.10
CA GLN A 90 -41.15 -39.69 -11.42
C GLN A 90 -41.73 -41.10 -11.47
N GLN A 91 -41.17 -42.08 -10.75
CA GLN A 91 -41.74 -43.42 -10.65
C GLN A 91 -43.00 -43.50 -9.77
N GLN A 92 -43.21 -42.55 -8.86
CA GLN A 92 -44.42 -42.50 -8.03
C GLN A 92 -45.59 -41.73 -8.67
N GLN A 93 -45.35 -41.03 -9.79
CA GLN A 93 -46.34 -40.15 -10.41
C GLN A 93 -47.10 -40.76 -11.60
N TRP A 94 -46.90 -42.05 -11.90
CA TRP A 94 -47.64 -42.76 -12.95
C TRP A 94 -48.09 -44.16 -12.49
N PRO A 95 -49.34 -44.34 -12.06
CA PRO A 95 -49.92 -45.67 -11.90
C PRO A 95 -50.12 -46.32 -13.27
N GLU A 96 -49.88 -47.64 -13.34
CA GLU A 96 -50.19 -48.50 -14.47
C GLU A 96 -51.68 -48.38 -14.87
N GLU A 97 -51.95 -47.91 -16.09
CA GLU A 97 -53.22 -48.16 -16.78
C GLU A 97 -53.02 -49.21 -17.87
N ALA A 98 -53.93 -50.18 -17.83
CA ALA A 98 -53.89 -51.43 -18.55
C ALA A 98 -54.22 -51.30 -20.04
N ALA A 99 -53.52 -52.15 -20.81
CA ALA A 99 -53.96 -52.90 -21.99
C ALA A 99 -54.86 -52.21 -23.04
N THR A 100 -54.31 -52.02 -24.25
CA THR A 100 -55.05 -52.35 -25.49
C THR A 100 -54.10 -53.02 -26.48
N GLN A 101 -54.49 -54.21 -26.91
CA GLN A 101 -53.79 -55.08 -27.85
C GLN A 101 -53.90 -54.55 -29.29
N VAL A 102 -52.79 -54.51 -30.02
CA VAL A 102 -52.79 -54.73 -31.48
C VAL A 102 -51.61 -55.65 -31.81
N GLN A 103 -51.95 -56.80 -32.42
CA GLN A 103 -51.04 -57.84 -32.89
C GLN A 103 -50.33 -57.43 -34.18
N ALA A 104 -49.05 -57.80 -34.33
CA ALA A 104 -48.50 -58.40 -35.55
C ALA A 104 -47.15 -59.07 -35.26
N GLN A 105 -46.93 -60.21 -35.92
CA GLN A 105 -45.89 -61.23 -35.70
C GLN A 105 -44.53 -60.95 -36.40
N PRO A 106 -43.49 -61.77 -36.16
CA PRO A 106 -42.08 -61.42 -36.38
C PRO A 106 -41.49 -61.98 -37.68
N GLU A 107 -40.54 -61.26 -38.28
CA GLU A 107 -39.56 -61.86 -39.20
C GLU A 107 -38.17 -61.22 -39.04
N THR A 108 -37.16 -62.08 -39.04
CA THR A 108 -35.72 -61.79 -39.09
C THR A 108 -35.20 -61.71 -40.55
N PRO A 109 -33.90 -61.52 -40.81
CA PRO A 109 -33.25 -60.24 -41.10
C PRO A 109 -32.80 -60.11 -42.57
N ARG A 110 -32.68 -58.88 -43.11
CA ARG A 110 -31.77 -58.62 -44.24
C ARG A 110 -31.09 -57.25 -44.16
N ASP A 111 -29.85 -57.34 -44.61
CA ASP A 111 -28.74 -56.41 -44.75
C ASP A 111 -29.03 -55.18 -45.65
N SER A 112 -28.50 -54.01 -45.29
CA SER A 112 -27.81 -53.05 -46.18
C SER A 112 -27.63 -51.65 -45.55
N GLY A 113 -26.41 -51.10 -45.68
CA GLY A 113 -26.23 -49.71 -46.15
C GLY A 113 -26.02 -48.58 -45.12
N SER A 114 -24.74 -48.32 -44.83
CA SER A 114 -24.07 -46.99 -44.70
C SER A 114 -24.84 -45.75 -44.23
N GLY A 115 -24.39 -45.15 -43.12
CA GLY A 115 -24.67 -43.75 -42.75
C GLY A 115 -23.79 -43.29 -41.57
N GLY A 116 -22.93 -42.30 -41.81
CA GLY A 116 -21.74 -41.98 -41.00
C GLY A 116 -21.93 -41.25 -39.67
N GLN A 117 -20.91 -41.39 -38.81
CA GLN A 117 -20.62 -40.49 -37.70
C GLN A 117 -19.73 -39.35 -38.20
N MET A 118 -20.22 -38.11 -38.10
CA MET A 118 -19.43 -36.89 -38.26
C MET A 118 -19.09 -36.30 -36.90
N SER A 119 -17.83 -35.92 -36.72
CA SER A 119 -17.31 -35.22 -35.55
C SER A 119 -17.64 -33.72 -35.58
N LEU A 120 -17.69 -33.13 -34.38
CA LEU A 120 -18.00 -31.73 -34.05
C LEU A 120 -16.97 -30.71 -34.61
N HIS A 121 -16.77 -30.67 -35.93
CA HIS A 121 -15.94 -29.65 -36.61
C HIS A 121 -16.72 -28.83 -37.66
N SER A 122 -18.05 -28.76 -37.55
CA SER A 122 -18.91 -27.96 -38.45
C SER A 122 -19.21 -26.53 -37.95
N PHE A 123 -18.50 -25.99 -36.96
CA PHE A 123 -18.87 -24.71 -36.33
C PHE A 123 -18.04 -23.48 -36.73
N TRP A 124 -16.96 -23.61 -37.52
CA TRP A 124 -16.18 -22.46 -37.99
C TRP A 124 -15.97 -22.53 -39.51
N LYS A 125 -16.80 -21.77 -40.25
CA LYS A 125 -16.63 -21.52 -41.69
C LYS A 125 -15.53 -20.48 -41.90
N LEU A 126 -14.41 -20.86 -42.49
CA LEU A 126 -13.45 -19.93 -43.09
C LEU A 126 -13.42 -20.14 -44.61
N PRO A 127 -13.41 -19.09 -45.44
CA PRO A 127 -13.35 -19.22 -46.89
C PRO A 127 -11.93 -19.59 -47.38
N PRO A 128 -11.79 -20.33 -48.49
CA PRO A 128 -10.50 -20.81 -48.97
C PRO A 128 -9.71 -19.75 -49.75
N THR A 129 -8.38 -19.80 -49.60
CA THR A 129 -7.38 -19.03 -50.33
C THR A 129 -7.23 -19.53 -51.78
N SER A 130 -7.36 -18.64 -52.77
CA SER A 130 -6.97 -18.89 -54.16
C SER A 130 -5.75 -18.06 -54.53
N ALA A 131 -4.72 -18.72 -55.04
CA ALA A 131 -3.56 -18.09 -55.67
C ALA A 131 -3.85 -17.74 -57.13
N ALA A 132 -3.54 -16.51 -57.54
CA ALA A 132 -3.20 -16.15 -58.92
C ALA A 132 -2.34 -14.87 -58.92
N ALA A 133 -1.23 -14.91 -59.66
CA ALA A 133 -0.27 -13.82 -59.82
C ALA A 133 -0.75 -12.77 -60.83
N SER A 134 -0.44 -11.49 -60.59
CA SER A 134 -0.15 -10.47 -61.62
C SER A 134 0.47 -9.21 -60.98
N SER A 135 1.44 -8.66 -61.68
CA SER A 135 2.34 -7.54 -61.39
C SER A 135 1.71 -6.19 -61.04
N ALA A 136 2.27 -5.46 -60.06
CA ALA A 136 2.53 -4.02 -60.12
C ALA A 136 3.31 -3.50 -58.87
N SER A 137 4.36 -2.73 -59.14
CA SER A 137 5.10 -1.73 -58.33
C SER A 137 4.89 -1.61 -56.80
N ALA A 138 6.02 -1.66 -56.08
CA ALA A 138 6.15 -1.45 -54.63
C ALA A 138 5.79 -0.03 -54.16
N PRO A 139 5.08 0.12 -53.02
CA PRO A 139 5.08 1.33 -52.20
C PRO A 139 5.99 1.17 -50.96
N PRO A 140 6.38 2.27 -50.29
CA PRO A 140 7.41 2.25 -49.26
C PRO A 140 6.89 1.60 -47.98
N VAL A 141 7.73 0.76 -47.36
CA VAL A 141 7.44 0.15 -46.05
C VAL A 141 7.68 1.21 -44.98
N ASP A 142 6.62 1.90 -44.59
CA ASP A 142 6.60 2.64 -43.33
C ASP A 142 6.33 1.63 -42.21
N ARG A 143 7.33 1.42 -41.35
CA ARG A 143 7.32 0.37 -40.32
C ARG A 143 6.52 0.89 -39.13
N ALA A 144 5.19 0.82 -39.22
CA ALA A 144 4.31 1.02 -38.07
C ALA A 144 4.61 -0.07 -37.04
N ILE A 145 5.28 0.31 -35.95
CA ILE A 145 5.47 -0.52 -34.77
C ILE A 145 4.10 -0.58 -34.09
N TYR A 146 3.42 -1.72 -34.18
CA TYR A 146 2.23 -1.97 -33.38
C TYR A 146 2.68 -2.30 -31.96
N ALA A 147 2.20 -1.54 -30.97
CA ALA A 147 2.40 -1.85 -29.56
C ALA A 147 1.82 -3.26 -29.24
N PRO A 148 2.51 -4.09 -28.45
CA PRO A 148 2.03 -5.43 -28.12
C PRO A 148 0.74 -5.37 -27.30
N THR A 149 -0.30 -6.07 -27.75
CA THR A 149 -1.62 -6.13 -27.08
C THR A 149 -1.69 -7.18 -25.97
N SER A 150 -0.69 -8.05 -25.86
CA SER A 150 -0.53 -9.01 -24.78
C SER A 150 0.94 -9.15 -24.42
N CYS A 151 1.18 -9.53 -23.17
CA CYS A 151 2.53 -9.71 -22.69
C CYS A 151 3.09 -11.03 -23.19
N GLU A 152 4.26 -10.98 -23.83
CA GLU A 152 4.92 -12.14 -24.39
C GLU A 152 5.31 -13.21 -23.34
N ASP A 153 5.47 -12.83 -22.08
CA ASP A 153 5.84 -13.77 -21.01
C ASP A 153 4.63 -14.33 -20.27
N CYS A 154 3.66 -13.45 -19.96
CA CYS A 154 2.56 -13.75 -19.04
C CYS A 154 1.24 -14.04 -19.79
N GLY A 155 1.19 -13.76 -21.10
CA GLY A 155 0.01 -13.89 -21.95
C GLY A 155 -1.12 -12.91 -21.64
N GLN A 156 -1.01 -12.09 -20.58
CA GLN A 156 -2.04 -11.14 -20.17
C GLN A 156 -2.09 -9.93 -21.11
N THR A 157 -3.30 -9.44 -21.36
CA THR A 157 -3.55 -8.29 -22.22
C THR A 157 -2.84 -7.04 -21.69
N LEU A 158 -2.06 -6.38 -22.54
CA LEU A 158 -1.39 -5.11 -22.25
C LEU A 158 -2.30 -3.99 -22.77
N GLY A 159 -3.18 -3.50 -21.89
CA GLY A 159 -4.21 -2.51 -22.24
C GLY A 159 -5.46 -3.14 -22.83
N GLY A 160 -6.58 -3.04 -22.12
CA GLY A 160 -7.90 -3.51 -22.57
C GLY A 160 -8.98 -2.57 -22.07
N GLU A 161 -9.83 -2.15 -23.01
CA GLU A 161 -10.91 -1.16 -22.90
C GLU A 161 -12.01 -1.58 -21.91
N ASP A 162 -12.29 -0.74 -20.92
CA ASP A 162 -13.62 -0.62 -20.33
C ASP A 162 -14.23 0.69 -20.86
N GLY A 163 -14.97 0.59 -21.96
CA GLY A 163 -15.74 1.71 -22.52
C GLY A 163 -16.88 2.10 -21.59
N GLY A 164 -16.71 3.21 -20.87
CA GLY A 164 -17.72 3.79 -19.98
C GLY A 164 -17.29 5.08 -19.27
N GLY A 165 -16.99 6.14 -20.04
CA GLY A 165 -17.15 7.57 -19.70
C GLY A 165 -16.63 8.10 -18.35
N ASP A 166 -15.38 8.60 -18.34
CA ASP A 166 -14.99 9.98 -17.96
C ASP A 166 -13.46 10.04 -17.90
N SER A 167 -12.86 10.17 -19.09
CA SER A 167 -11.45 10.52 -19.25
C SER A 167 -11.27 11.97 -18.81
N MET A 168 -10.49 12.21 -17.75
CA MET A 168 -9.90 13.53 -17.57
C MET A 168 -8.72 13.62 -18.53
N ASP A 169 -8.97 14.21 -19.69
CA ASP A 169 -7.93 14.65 -20.61
C ASP A 169 -7.06 15.67 -19.87
N ILE A 170 -5.86 15.25 -19.48
CA ILE A 170 -4.78 16.16 -19.10
C ILE A 170 -3.75 16.08 -20.23
N ASP A 171 -3.79 17.10 -21.09
CA ASP A 171 -2.85 17.25 -22.19
C ASP A 171 -1.43 17.45 -21.64
N GLY A 172 -0.48 16.66 -22.14
CA GLY A 172 0.94 17.04 -22.12
C GLY A 172 1.86 16.21 -21.26
N LEU A 173 1.91 14.88 -21.46
CA LEU A 173 3.15 14.12 -21.29
C LEU A 173 3.30 13.14 -22.46
N ASP A 174 4.44 13.25 -23.15
CA ASP A 174 4.94 12.29 -24.13
C ASP A 174 5.06 10.91 -23.46
N GLY A 175 4.03 10.10 -23.63
CA GLY A 175 3.88 8.80 -23.01
C GLY A 175 4.80 7.80 -23.69
N GLY A 176 6.01 7.64 -23.14
CA GLY A 176 6.83 6.47 -23.42
C GLY A 176 6.01 5.20 -23.21
N GLU A 177 5.88 4.40 -24.27
CA GLU A 177 5.22 3.10 -24.35
C GLU A 177 5.45 2.23 -23.09
N GLN A 178 4.52 2.24 -22.12
CA GLN A 178 4.55 1.33 -20.97
C GLN A 178 4.11 -0.07 -21.41
N THR A 179 5.00 -0.79 -22.08
CA THR A 179 4.81 -2.14 -22.63
C THR A 179 5.04 -3.27 -21.61
N SER A 180 5.30 -2.96 -20.35
CA SER A 180 5.59 -3.98 -19.34
C SER A 180 4.27 -4.61 -18.80
N CYS A 181 4.29 -5.87 -18.34
CA CYS A 181 3.11 -6.55 -17.75
C CYS A 181 3.03 -6.28 -16.25
N ARG A 182 1.88 -5.77 -15.78
CA ARG A 182 1.58 -5.59 -14.34
C ARG A 182 1.35 -6.92 -13.64
N ALA A 183 0.80 -7.90 -14.34
CA ALA A 183 0.44 -9.19 -13.76
C ALA A 183 1.66 -10.07 -13.44
N CYS A 184 2.74 -10.02 -14.23
CA CYS A 184 3.95 -10.82 -13.98
C CYS A 184 5.10 -10.07 -13.29
N GLY A 185 4.87 -8.83 -12.88
CA GLY A 185 5.88 -8.06 -12.12
C GLY A 185 6.99 -7.42 -12.95
N LYS A 186 6.95 -7.47 -14.28
CA LYS A 186 7.92 -6.80 -15.16
C LYS A 186 8.06 -5.29 -14.89
N HIS A 187 6.96 -4.64 -14.50
CA HIS A 187 6.98 -3.22 -14.10
C HIS A 187 7.94 -2.99 -12.94
N LEU A 188 7.88 -3.86 -11.93
CA LEU A 188 8.74 -3.77 -10.74
C LEU A 188 10.20 -4.03 -11.10
N ASP A 189 10.48 -4.99 -11.98
CA ASP A 189 11.84 -5.23 -12.50
C ASP A 189 12.42 -3.99 -13.18
N SER A 190 11.62 -3.31 -14.01
CA SER A 190 12.04 -2.06 -14.66
C SER A 190 12.42 -1.00 -13.62
N PHE A 191 11.54 -0.74 -12.66
CA PHE A 191 11.78 0.25 -11.62
C PHE A 191 13.01 -0.10 -10.76
N LEU A 192 13.17 -1.37 -10.38
CA LEU A 192 14.33 -1.83 -9.60
C LEU A 192 15.65 -1.75 -10.37
N LYS A 193 15.61 -1.89 -11.70
CA LYS A 193 16.78 -1.79 -12.58
C LYS A 193 17.23 -0.35 -12.81
N GLU A 194 16.31 0.62 -12.73
CA GLU A 194 16.62 2.05 -12.85
C GLU A 194 17.36 2.61 -11.63
N VAL A 195 17.28 1.93 -10.48
CA VAL A 195 18.06 2.29 -9.29
C VAL A 195 19.52 1.88 -9.49
N PRO A 196 20.49 2.79 -9.31
CA PRO A 196 21.91 2.45 -9.45
C PRO A 196 22.32 1.37 -8.45
N ASP A 197 23.34 0.57 -8.80
CA ASP A 197 23.83 -0.50 -7.91
C ASP A 197 24.55 0.02 -6.66
N THR A 198 24.88 1.32 -6.63
CA THR A 198 25.47 1.99 -5.48
C THR A 198 24.74 3.29 -5.15
N ILE A 199 24.60 3.57 -3.85
CA ILE A 199 24.07 4.84 -3.33
C ILE A 199 25.04 5.32 -2.25
N ASN A 200 25.48 6.59 -2.32
CA ASN A 200 26.43 7.19 -1.38
C ASN A 200 27.67 6.31 -1.15
N ASN A 201 28.26 5.79 -2.23
CA ASN A 201 29.42 4.89 -2.23
C ASN A 201 29.22 3.53 -1.53
N SER A 202 27.98 3.15 -1.25
CA SER A 202 27.63 1.85 -0.66
C SER A 202 26.92 0.98 -1.69
N ASN A 203 27.29 -0.29 -1.78
CA ASN A 203 26.60 -1.26 -2.63
C ASN A 203 25.19 -1.55 -2.11
N LEU A 204 24.27 -1.85 -3.03
CA LEU A 204 22.91 -2.27 -2.70
C LEU A 204 22.79 -3.81 -2.65
N PRO A 205 22.01 -4.38 -1.71
CA PRO A 205 21.32 -3.70 -0.62
C PRO A 205 22.29 -3.12 0.42
N ILE A 206 21.87 -2.07 1.13
CA ILE A 206 22.69 -1.42 2.15
C ILE A 206 22.76 -2.38 3.35
N SER A 207 23.96 -2.87 3.68
CA SER A 207 24.12 -3.85 4.75
C SER A 207 23.54 -3.35 6.08
N GLY A 208 22.62 -4.14 6.64
CA GLY A 208 21.93 -3.79 7.90
C GLY A 208 20.81 -2.76 7.77
N ALA A 209 20.50 -2.26 6.57
CA ALA A 209 19.32 -1.42 6.33
C ALA A 209 18.05 -2.27 6.37
N ARG A 210 17.54 -2.47 7.59
CA ARG A 210 16.37 -3.33 7.87
C ARG A 210 15.08 -2.55 8.01
N VAL A 211 15.11 -1.22 7.95
CA VAL A 211 13.91 -0.37 7.99
C VAL A 211 13.91 0.53 6.76
N VAL A 212 12.77 0.66 6.10
CA VAL A 212 12.61 1.58 4.97
C VAL A 212 11.33 2.39 5.08
N ILE A 213 11.36 3.61 4.54
CA ILE A 213 10.15 4.40 4.22
C ILE A 213 9.95 4.31 2.71
N ALA A 214 8.75 3.98 2.27
CA ALA A 214 8.39 3.94 0.86
C ALA A 214 6.97 4.49 0.63
N PRO A 215 6.70 5.11 -0.53
CA PRO A 215 5.39 5.63 -0.89
C PRO A 215 4.37 4.51 -1.17
N HIS A 216 3.09 4.87 -1.11
CA HIS A 216 1.95 3.98 -1.33
C HIS A 216 0.88 4.54 -2.29
N ALA A 217 1.20 5.57 -3.08
CA ALA A 217 0.39 5.86 -4.26
C ALA A 217 0.46 4.71 -5.30
N GLY A 218 -0.39 4.78 -6.33
CA GLY A 218 -0.37 3.79 -7.41
C GLY A 218 0.98 3.75 -8.14
N TYR A 219 1.43 2.55 -8.53
CA TYR A 219 2.78 2.32 -9.08
C TYR A 219 3.14 3.14 -10.32
N SER A 220 2.17 3.56 -11.13
CA SER A 220 2.43 4.44 -12.27
C SER A 220 3.00 5.81 -11.85
N TYR A 221 2.79 6.22 -10.60
CA TYR A 221 3.31 7.46 -10.05
C TYR A 221 4.49 7.23 -9.10
N SER A 222 4.29 6.41 -8.07
CA SER A 222 5.26 6.27 -6.97
C SER A 222 6.14 5.03 -7.04
N GLY A 223 5.86 4.10 -7.97
CA GLY A 223 6.61 2.86 -8.16
C GLY A 223 8.12 3.10 -8.34
N PRO A 224 8.53 3.94 -9.31
CA PRO A 224 9.94 4.30 -9.49
C PRO A 224 10.59 4.85 -8.21
N CYS A 225 9.89 5.69 -7.44
CA CYS A 225 10.38 6.20 -6.16
C CYS A 225 10.54 5.07 -5.13
N ALA A 226 9.53 4.22 -4.95
CA ALA A 226 9.54 3.10 -4.01
C ALA A 226 10.69 2.10 -4.26
N ALA A 227 11.07 1.90 -5.53
CA ALA A 227 12.18 1.02 -5.89
C ALA A 227 13.49 1.36 -5.15
N TRP A 228 13.75 2.65 -4.89
CA TRP A 228 14.94 3.10 -4.16
C TRP A 228 14.97 2.56 -2.72
N ALA A 229 13.84 2.60 -2.01
CA ALA A 229 13.72 2.02 -0.67
C ALA A 229 13.94 0.50 -0.71
N TYR A 230 13.27 -0.21 -1.62
CA TYR A 230 13.37 -1.67 -1.72
C TYR A 230 14.72 -2.20 -2.19
N LYS A 231 15.47 -1.43 -2.97
CA LYS A 231 16.85 -1.75 -3.32
C LYS A 231 17.81 -1.51 -2.16
N CYS A 232 17.54 -0.54 -1.28
CA CYS A 232 18.29 -0.37 -0.04
C CYS A 232 18.02 -1.48 0.99
N LEU A 233 16.79 -2.02 1.03
CA LEU A 233 16.36 -3.00 2.02
C LEU A 233 17.18 -4.29 1.98
N ASP A 234 17.86 -4.58 3.08
CA ASP A 234 18.62 -5.82 3.30
C ASP A 234 17.72 -6.88 3.93
N LEU A 235 17.34 -7.87 3.14
CA LEU A 235 16.52 -9.01 3.55
C LEU A 235 17.36 -10.29 3.79
N SER A 236 18.68 -10.24 3.69
CA SER A 236 19.54 -11.45 3.68
C SER A 236 19.36 -12.37 4.89
N LYS A 237 18.89 -11.84 6.03
CA LYS A 237 18.60 -12.58 7.26
C LYS A 237 17.14 -12.55 7.68
N ALA A 238 16.28 -11.92 6.88
CA ALA A 238 14.89 -11.67 7.27
C ALA A 238 14.11 -12.98 7.36
N LYS A 239 13.46 -13.21 8.50
CA LYS A 239 12.41 -14.21 8.68
C LYS A 239 11.04 -13.58 8.83
N ARG A 240 10.98 -12.28 9.16
CA ARG A 240 9.74 -11.51 9.33
C ARG A 240 9.87 -10.11 8.76
N ILE A 241 8.83 -9.63 8.09
CA ILE A 241 8.73 -8.27 7.55
C ILE A 241 7.50 -7.60 8.12
N PHE A 242 7.69 -6.60 8.97
CA PHE A 242 6.63 -5.76 9.49
C PHE A 242 6.26 -4.71 8.45
N VAL A 243 4.96 -4.49 8.23
CA VAL A 243 4.47 -3.49 7.29
C VAL A 243 3.54 -2.56 8.06
N LEU A 244 3.99 -1.33 8.29
CA LEU A 244 3.25 -0.31 9.02
C LEU A 244 2.66 0.67 8.01
N GLY A 245 1.35 0.82 8.01
CA GLY A 245 0.68 1.79 7.13
C GLY A 245 -0.40 2.60 7.82
N PRO A 246 -0.67 3.83 7.36
CA PRO A 246 -1.77 4.63 7.88
C PRO A 246 -3.12 4.02 7.52
N SER A 247 -4.16 4.30 8.31
CA SER A 247 -5.53 3.94 7.96
C SER A 247 -6.21 5.05 7.13
N HIS A 248 -6.72 4.69 5.95
CA HIS A 248 -7.53 5.55 5.08
C HIS A 248 -9.00 5.11 5.03
N THR A 249 -9.28 3.86 5.39
CA THR A 249 -10.59 3.23 5.21
C THR A 249 -11.56 3.46 6.35
N TYR A 250 -11.07 3.79 7.55
CA TYR A 250 -11.90 4.09 8.72
C TYR A 250 -11.10 4.91 9.74
N TYR A 251 -11.80 5.57 10.66
CA TYR A 251 -11.13 6.21 11.78
C TYR A 251 -10.57 5.15 12.74
N LEU A 252 -9.27 5.22 12.98
CA LEU A 252 -8.55 4.37 13.92
C LEU A 252 -7.81 5.28 14.90
N SER A 253 -7.94 5.00 16.19
CA SER A 253 -7.05 5.49 17.24
C SER A 253 -6.21 4.31 17.74
N GLY A 254 -4.91 4.51 17.95
CA GLY A 254 -3.99 3.42 18.25
C GLY A 254 -3.55 2.64 17.00
N CYS A 255 -3.23 1.37 17.20
CA CYS A 255 -2.84 0.45 16.11
C CYS A 255 -3.82 -0.72 16.00
N ALA A 256 -3.92 -1.31 14.81
CA ALA A 256 -4.76 -2.46 14.53
C ALA A 256 -4.03 -3.54 13.73
N LEU A 257 -4.40 -4.80 13.97
CA LEU A 257 -3.78 -6.00 13.39
C LEU A 257 -4.75 -6.72 12.47
N THR A 258 -4.21 -7.36 11.43
CA THR A 258 -5.01 -8.17 10.53
C THR A 258 -5.53 -9.44 11.20
N LYS A 259 -6.67 -9.94 10.70
CA LYS A 259 -7.22 -11.26 11.05
C LYS A 259 -7.04 -12.30 9.96
N PHE A 260 -6.41 -11.91 8.84
CA PHE A 260 -6.16 -12.80 7.72
C PHE A 260 -4.86 -13.56 7.92
N ALA A 261 -4.84 -14.82 7.48
CA ALA A 261 -3.64 -15.67 7.53
C ALA A 261 -2.69 -15.40 6.37
N LYS A 262 -3.20 -14.83 5.27
CA LYS A 262 -2.45 -14.57 4.03
C LYS A 262 -2.95 -13.33 3.33
N TYR A 263 -2.03 -12.62 2.70
CA TYR A 263 -2.31 -11.55 1.75
C TYR A 263 -1.88 -12.03 0.37
N GLU A 264 -2.79 -12.12 -0.59
CA GLU A 264 -2.44 -12.48 -1.96
C GLU A 264 -1.70 -11.34 -2.65
N THR A 265 -0.95 -11.61 -3.70
CA THR A 265 -0.49 -10.57 -4.63
C THR A 265 -0.57 -11.12 -6.05
N PRO A 266 -0.52 -10.28 -7.09
CA PRO A 266 -0.42 -10.78 -8.46
C PRO A 266 0.80 -11.71 -8.70
N LEU A 267 1.81 -11.66 -7.83
CA LEU A 267 3.05 -12.43 -7.95
C LEU A 267 3.05 -13.72 -7.11
N GLY A 268 2.14 -13.81 -6.13
CA GLY A 268 2.01 -14.92 -5.19
C GLY A 268 1.62 -14.45 -3.78
N ASP A 269 1.36 -15.40 -2.89
CA ASP A 269 0.83 -15.14 -1.55
C ASP A 269 1.95 -14.80 -0.54
N LEU A 270 1.67 -13.85 0.34
CA LEU A 270 2.47 -13.58 1.54
C LEU A 270 1.75 -14.15 2.77
N THR A 271 2.45 -14.97 3.55
CA THR A 271 1.91 -15.58 4.77
C THR A 271 2.08 -14.62 5.95
N VAL A 272 1.01 -14.42 6.72
CA VAL A 272 1.03 -13.59 7.94
C VAL A 272 1.62 -14.37 9.10
N ASP A 273 2.48 -13.73 9.90
CA ASP A 273 3.03 -14.30 11.11
C ASP A 273 1.99 -14.32 12.24
N GLU A 274 1.19 -15.38 12.30
CA GLU A 274 0.10 -15.48 13.29
C GLU A 274 0.61 -15.47 14.74
N ALA A 275 1.83 -15.98 14.99
CA ALA A 275 2.41 -16.00 16.32
C ALA A 275 2.72 -14.57 16.80
N VAL A 276 3.40 -13.76 15.98
CA VAL A 276 3.67 -12.36 16.32
C VAL A 276 2.39 -11.54 16.37
N ILE A 277 1.43 -11.76 15.48
CA ILE A 277 0.11 -11.10 15.56
C ILE A 277 -0.56 -11.40 16.91
N GLN A 278 -0.49 -12.65 17.39
CA GLN A 278 -1.06 -13.00 18.68
C GLN A 278 -0.27 -12.38 19.85
N GLU A 279 1.07 -12.39 19.82
CA GLU A 279 1.90 -11.71 20.83
C GLU A 279 1.54 -10.22 20.94
N LEU A 280 1.42 -9.52 19.81
CA LEU A 280 1.03 -8.12 19.78
C LEU A 280 -0.41 -7.94 20.28
N ARG A 281 -1.35 -8.82 19.91
CA ARG A 281 -2.74 -8.78 20.40
C ARG A 281 -2.81 -8.97 21.91
N ASP A 282 -2.00 -9.86 22.48
CA ASP A 282 -1.96 -10.18 23.91
C ASP A 282 -1.46 -9.01 24.79
N THR A 283 -0.79 -8.01 24.20
CA THR A 283 -0.47 -6.76 24.90
C THR A 283 -1.72 -5.97 25.31
N GLY A 284 -2.87 -6.23 24.66
CA GLY A 284 -4.11 -5.46 24.84
C GLY A 284 -4.08 -4.06 24.25
N LYS A 285 -3.02 -3.70 23.51
CA LYS A 285 -2.83 -2.37 22.92
C LYS A 285 -3.27 -2.26 21.46
N PHE A 286 -3.50 -3.39 20.81
CA PHE A 286 -3.88 -3.45 19.40
C PHE A 286 -5.33 -3.86 19.24
N GLN A 287 -6.02 -3.20 18.31
CA GLN A 287 -7.36 -3.58 17.86
C GLN A 287 -7.27 -4.59 16.70
N ASP A 288 -8.38 -5.23 16.34
CA ASP A 288 -8.45 -5.98 15.09
C ASP A 288 -8.98 -5.08 13.97
N ILE A 289 -8.36 -5.15 12.80
CA ILE A 289 -8.84 -4.42 11.61
C ILE A 289 -10.20 -5.05 11.20
N PRO A 290 -11.25 -4.23 10.97
CA PRO A 290 -12.49 -4.73 10.37
C PRO A 290 -12.19 -5.34 8.99
N SER A 291 -12.64 -6.57 8.72
CA SER A 291 -12.23 -7.31 7.52
C SER A 291 -12.52 -6.59 6.20
N GLY A 292 -13.64 -5.87 6.12
CA GLY A 292 -13.96 -5.03 4.96
C GLY A 292 -13.00 -3.85 4.81
N SER A 293 -12.62 -3.20 5.92
CA SER A 293 -11.61 -2.14 5.92
C SER A 293 -10.24 -2.67 5.53
N ASP A 294 -9.85 -3.85 6.05
CA ASP A 294 -8.59 -4.50 5.71
C ASP A 294 -8.48 -4.75 4.20
N VAL A 295 -9.51 -5.34 3.57
CA VAL A 295 -9.55 -5.57 2.10
C VAL A 295 -9.53 -4.27 1.28
N ASN A 296 -10.06 -3.17 1.82
CA ASN A 296 -10.11 -1.89 1.12
C ASN A 296 -8.90 -0.99 1.41
N GLU A 297 -8.03 -1.37 2.35
CA GLU A 297 -6.90 -0.56 2.78
C GLU A 297 -5.69 -0.76 1.87
N HIS A 298 -5.34 0.29 1.15
CA HIS A 298 -4.31 0.24 0.13
C HIS A 298 -2.92 0.59 0.67
N SER A 299 -2.82 1.26 1.83
CA SER A 299 -1.52 1.66 2.36
C SER A 299 -0.59 0.48 2.63
N LEU A 300 -1.14 -0.64 3.10
CA LEU A 300 -0.41 -1.90 3.25
C LEU A 300 -0.26 -2.63 1.90
N GLU A 301 -1.32 -2.63 1.09
CA GLU A 301 -1.41 -3.37 -0.18
C GLU A 301 -0.30 -2.98 -1.16
N MET A 302 -0.01 -1.68 -1.27
CA MET A 302 0.96 -1.16 -2.24
C MET A 302 2.41 -1.56 -1.94
N HIS A 303 2.68 -2.17 -0.78
CA HIS A 303 4.00 -2.72 -0.47
C HIS A 303 4.15 -4.20 -0.84
N LEU A 304 3.05 -4.94 -0.91
CA LEU A 304 3.09 -6.41 -0.99
C LEU A 304 3.77 -6.93 -2.26
N PRO A 305 3.49 -6.39 -3.48
CA PRO A 305 4.18 -6.87 -4.68
C PRO A 305 5.69 -6.59 -4.64
N TYR A 306 6.12 -5.45 -4.11
CA TYR A 306 7.55 -5.16 -3.94
C TYR A 306 8.22 -6.09 -2.91
N ILE A 307 7.55 -6.33 -1.77
CA ILE A 307 8.01 -7.27 -0.76
C ILE A 307 8.19 -8.66 -1.37
N TYR A 308 7.15 -9.19 -2.03
CA TYR A 308 7.19 -10.49 -2.69
C TYR A 308 8.33 -10.56 -3.71
N LYS A 309 8.48 -9.51 -4.53
CA LYS A 309 9.56 -9.44 -5.52
C LYS A 309 10.96 -9.46 -4.90
N ARG A 310 11.18 -8.73 -3.80
CA ARG A 310 12.48 -8.72 -3.11
C ARG A 310 12.76 -10.03 -2.39
N ILE A 311 11.73 -10.68 -1.84
CA ILE A 311 11.83 -12.02 -1.27
C ILE A 311 12.30 -13.02 -2.34
N THR A 312 11.64 -13.08 -3.49
CA THR A 312 11.99 -14.05 -4.55
C THR A 312 13.38 -13.81 -5.17
N GLN A 313 13.90 -12.59 -5.08
CA GLN A 313 15.27 -12.25 -5.47
C GLN A 313 16.32 -12.62 -4.40
N THR A 314 15.93 -12.80 -3.15
CA THR A 314 16.84 -13.00 -2.01
C THR A 314 16.89 -14.47 -1.56
N PHE A 315 15.75 -15.16 -1.60
CA PHE A 315 15.59 -16.52 -1.09
C PHE A 315 15.35 -17.51 -2.22
N SER A 316 15.91 -18.73 -2.07
CA SER A 316 15.94 -19.72 -3.16
C SER A 316 14.67 -20.57 -3.22
N SER A 317 13.90 -20.65 -2.12
CA SER A 317 12.69 -21.46 -2.04
C SER A 317 11.60 -20.79 -1.21
N GLU A 318 10.33 -21.06 -1.54
CA GLU A 318 9.17 -20.52 -0.80
C GLU A 318 9.17 -20.90 0.69
N SER A 319 9.75 -22.05 1.06
CA SER A 319 9.87 -22.46 2.47
C SER A 319 10.80 -21.57 3.30
N GLU A 320 11.66 -20.77 2.65
CA GLU A 320 12.55 -19.80 3.30
C GLU A 320 11.94 -18.39 3.32
N TYR A 321 10.79 -18.18 2.67
CA TYR A 321 10.23 -16.83 2.54
C TYR A 321 9.82 -16.29 3.91
N PRO A 322 10.21 -15.04 4.24
CA PRO A 322 9.80 -14.43 5.48
C PRO A 322 8.29 -14.22 5.53
N THR A 323 7.71 -14.38 6.70
CA THR A 323 6.32 -14.02 6.98
C THR A 323 6.16 -12.50 7.09
N ILE A 324 4.94 -12.00 6.94
CA ILE A 324 4.63 -10.57 7.11
C ILE A 324 3.85 -10.30 8.40
N VAL A 325 4.02 -9.11 8.97
CA VAL A 325 3.25 -8.61 10.11
C VAL A 325 2.60 -7.28 9.72
N PRO A 326 1.37 -7.28 9.17
CA PRO A 326 0.67 -6.07 8.78
C PRO A 326 0.09 -5.34 9.99
N ILE A 327 0.42 -4.05 10.14
CA ILE A 327 -0.05 -3.20 11.22
C ILE A 327 -0.62 -1.91 10.62
N LEU A 328 -1.89 -1.63 10.88
CA LEU A 328 -2.46 -0.31 10.62
C LEU A 328 -2.21 0.61 11.81
N VAL A 329 -1.75 1.81 11.51
CA VAL A 329 -1.49 2.86 12.48
C VAL A 329 -2.51 3.97 12.26
N GLY A 330 -3.24 4.31 13.31
CA GLY A 330 -4.29 5.33 13.31
C GLY A 330 -3.77 6.74 13.57
N ASP A 331 -4.70 7.59 13.99
CA ASP A 331 -4.46 8.97 14.42
C ASP A 331 -3.92 8.98 15.87
N ASN A 332 -2.61 8.79 16.01
CA ASN A 332 -1.92 8.75 17.30
C ASN A 332 -1.35 10.13 17.68
N ASN A 333 -1.26 10.41 18.96
CA ASN A 333 -0.46 11.53 19.46
C ASN A 333 1.01 11.12 19.73
N GLY A 334 1.88 12.09 19.98
CA GLY A 334 3.32 11.84 20.20
C GLY A 334 3.61 10.82 21.32
N PRO A 335 2.98 10.92 22.51
CA PRO A 335 3.08 9.88 23.54
C PRO A 335 2.62 8.49 23.09
N GLU A 336 1.51 8.37 22.37
CA GLU A 336 1.02 7.08 21.85
C GLU A 336 1.98 6.49 20.81
N GLU A 337 2.55 7.32 19.93
CA GLU A 337 3.58 6.89 18.98
C GLU A 337 4.81 6.31 19.71
N LYS A 338 5.22 6.92 20.82
CA LYS A 338 6.31 6.41 21.66
C LYS A 338 5.96 5.08 22.33
N GLU A 339 4.74 4.95 22.85
CA GLU A 339 4.28 3.69 23.44
C GLU A 339 4.32 2.54 22.41
N PHE A 340 3.81 2.75 21.19
CA PHE A 340 3.90 1.73 20.14
C PHE A 340 5.33 1.51 19.65
N GLY A 341 6.16 2.56 19.60
CA GLY A 341 7.58 2.43 19.28
C GLY A 341 8.33 1.55 20.28
N GLU A 342 8.07 1.73 21.57
CA GLU A 342 8.61 0.89 22.65
C GLU A 342 8.13 -0.56 22.56
N LEU A 343 6.86 -0.79 22.22
CA LEU A 343 6.32 -2.14 21.98
C LEU A 343 6.99 -2.85 20.79
N LEU A 344 7.36 -2.10 19.75
CA LEU A 344 8.00 -2.65 18.55
C LEU A 344 9.53 -2.75 18.64
N ALA A 345 10.17 -2.04 19.58
CA ALA A 345 11.62 -2.01 19.74
C ALA A 345 12.27 -3.41 19.94
N PRO A 346 11.70 -4.35 20.72
CA PRO A 346 12.23 -5.71 20.82
C PRO A 346 12.24 -6.46 19.48
N TYR A 347 11.21 -6.26 18.65
CA TYR A 347 11.15 -6.83 17.31
C TYR A 347 12.16 -6.14 16.38
N LEU A 348 12.35 -4.83 16.49
CA LEU A 348 13.34 -4.09 15.71
C LEU A 348 14.78 -4.52 16.01
N LYS A 349 15.07 -4.79 17.29
CA LYS A 349 16.38 -5.27 17.78
C LYS A 349 16.74 -6.65 17.24
N ASN A 350 15.76 -7.50 16.93
CA ASN A 350 16.02 -8.81 16.37
C ASN A 350 16.54 -8.67 14.92
N PRO A 351 17.75 -9.15 14.60
CA PRO A 351 18.35 -9.00 13.26
C PRO A 351 17.62 -9.78 12.16
N GLU A 352 16.71 -10.69 12.53
CA GLU A 352 15.88 -11.47 11.60
C GLU A 352 14.59 -10.72 11.19
N ASN A 353 14.40 -9.50 11.67
CA ASN A 353 13.23 -8.69 11.35
C ASN A 353 13.60 -7.49 10.47
N ALA A 354 12.73 -7.21 9.50
CA ALA A 354 12.75 -6.01 8.69
C ALA A 354 11.41 -5.25 8.79
N PHE A 355 11.41 -3.96 8.46
CA PHE A 355 10.27 -3.07 8.60
C PHE A 355 10.10 -2.20 7.35
N VAL A 356 8.87 -2.14 6.85
CA VAL A 356 8.44 -1.26 5.77
C VAL A 356 7.45 -0.26 6.37
N VAL A 357 7.79 1.02 6.30
CA VAL A 357 6.96 2.13 6.77
C VAL A 357 6.35 2.81 5.55
N SER A 358 5.04 2.77 5.47
CA SER A 358 4.26 3.25 4.34
C SER A 358 3.94 4.74 4.49
N SER A 359 4.43 5.58 3.57
CA SER A 359 4.09 7.00 3.56
C SER A 359 4.34 7.67 2.22
N ASP A 360 3.32 8.34 1.68
CA ASP A 360 3.48 9.49 0.82
C ASP A 360 3.78 10.76 1.66
N PHE A 361 4.22 11.82 1.01
CA PHE A 361 4.57 13.11 1.63
C PHE A 361 3.49 14.16 1.30
N CYS A 362 3.82 15.43 1.04
CA CYS A 362 2.82 16.48 0.82
C CYS A 362 1.77 16.10 -0.23
N HIS A 363 0.50 16.08 0.19
CA HIS A 363 -0.67 16.15 -0.69
C HIS A 363 -1.07 17.62 -0.82
N TRP A 364 -0.62 18.27 -1.89
CA TRP A 364 -0.82 19.68 -2.13
C TRP A 364 -1.97 19.95 -3.09
N GLY A 365 -2.81 20.91 -2.77
CA GLY A 365 -3.88 21.42 -3.64
C GLY A 365 -5.20 21.60 -2.90
N SER A 366 -6.10 22.35 -3.53
CA SER A 366 -7.44 22.62 -2.97
C SER A 366 -8.22 21.34 -2.65
N ARG A 367 -8.05 20.27 -3.44
CA ARG A 367 -8.71 18.97 -3.23
C ARG A 367 -8.28 18.25 -1.95
N PHE A 368 -7.13 18.61 -1.40
CA PHE A 368 -6.62 18.07 -0.14
C PHE A 368 -6.79 19.05 1.03
N SER A 369 -7.46 20.19 0.80
CA SER A 369 -7.58 21.29 1.76
C SER A 369 -6.23 21.78 2.29
N TYR A 370 -5.18 21.67 1.48
CA TYR A 370 -3.81 22.05 1.86
C TYR A 370 -3.09 22.74 0.71
N THR A 371 -2.90 24.05 0.82
CA THR A 371 -2.24 24.88 -0.21
C THR A 371 -1.12 25.71 0.40
N ALA A 372 -0.39 25.13 1.36
CA ALA A 372 0.71 25.79 2.06
C ALA A 372 1.80 26.26 1.09
N TYR A 373 2.30 27.47 1.32
CA TYR A 373 3.31 28.13 0.51
C TYR A 373 4.21 29.00 1.38
N ALA A 374 5.52 28.91 1.14
CA ALA A 374 6.57 29.65 1.82
C ALA A 374 7.05 30.80 0.90
N PRO A 375 6.54 32.03 1.07
CA PRO A 375 6.95 33.17 0.25
C PRO A 375 8.43 33.47 0.43
N GLU A 376 9.11 33.83 -0.65
CA GLU A 376 10.56 34.12 -0.67
C GLU A 376 11.44 32.96 -0.18
N GLY A 377 10.87 31.75 -0.10
CA GLY A 377 11.53 30.56 0.47
C GLY A 377 11.61 30.58 1.99
N ASN A 378 10.88 31.49 2.65
CA ASN A 378 10.85 31.61 4.09
C ASN A 378 9.86 30.61 4.70
N VAL A 379 10.37 29.43 5.06
CA VAL A 379 9.58 28.34 5.64
C VAL A 379 9.08 28.61 7.07
N GLN A 380 9.52 29.71 7.68
CA GLN A 380 8.99 30.19 8.97
C GLN A 380 7.69 31.00 8.77
N GLN A 381 7.37 31.41 7.54
CA GLN A 381 6.20 32.23 7.20
C GLN A 381 5.26 31.51 6.22
N ILE A 382 4.83 30.30 6.57
CA ILE A 382 3.92 29.52 5.72
C ILE A 382 2.53 30.15 5.69
N GLN A 383 1.99 30.33 4.50
CA GLN A 383 0.63 30.82 4.25
C GLN A 383 -0.14 29.88 3.31
N SER A 384 -1.47 29.93 3.31
CA SER A 384 -2.29 29.17 2.36
C SER A 384 -2.57 29.99 1.10
N LEU A 385 -2.34 29.41 -0.07
CA LEU A 385 -2.74 30.02 -1.33
C LEU A 385 -4.24 29.83 -1.57
N SER A 386 -4.86 30.87 -2.14
CA SER A 386 -6.23 30.79 -2.65
C SER A 386 -6.21 30.62 -4.17
N ARG A 387 -7.30 30.11 -4.76
CA ARG A 387 -7.44 30.03 -6.23
C ARG A 387 -7.36 31.37 -6.95
N ARG A 388 -7.51 32.49 -6.23
CA ARG A 388 -7.40 33.86 -6.78
C ARG A 388 -6.01 34.45 -6.61
N THR A 389 -5.11 33.77 -5.90
CA THR A 389 -3.75 34.24 -5.69
C THR A 389 -3.01 34.21 -7.01
N ALA A 390 -2.36 35.32 -7.37
CA ALA A 390 -1.52 35.38 -8.55
C ALA A 390 -0.40 34.35 -8.47
N LYS A 391 -0.05 33.73 -9.60
CA LYS A 391 0.98 32.69 -9.73
C LYS A 391 2.28 33.14 -9.05
N PRO A 392 2.66 32.54 -7.91
CA PRO A 392 3.88 32.92 -7.21
C PRO A 392 5.11 32.47 -8.00
N THR A 393 6.11 33.34 -8.11
CA THR A 393 7.36 33.06 -8.85
C THR A 393 8.59 33.02 -7.95
N ASN A 394 8.50 33.48 -6.70
CA ASN A 394 9.63 33.54 -5.77
C ASN A 394 9.28 32.88 -4.42
N PRO A 395 9.43 31.55 -4.29
CA PRO A 395 9.71 30.58 -5.35
C PRO A 395 8.42 30.15 -6.09
N PRO A 396 8.52 29.39 -7.21
CA PRO A 396 7.39 28.65 -7.76
C PRO A 396 6.77 27.71 -6.71
N ILE A 397 5.48 27.41 -6.85
CA ILE A 397 4.73 26.64 -5.83
C ILE A 397 5.38 25.27 -5.58
N HIS A 398 5.74 24.53 -6.63
CA HIS A 398 6.39 23.24 -6.47
C HIS A 398 7.69 23.30 -5.66
N GLU A 399 8.52 24.34 -5.82
CA GLU A 399 9.74 24.49 -5.02
C GLU A 399 9.44 24.82 -3.56
N SER A 400 8.37 25.57 -3.27
CA SER A 400 7.88 25.71 -1.90
C SER A 400 7.40 24.37 -1.31
N ILE A 401 6.70 23.54 -2.09
CA ILE A 401 6.28 22.20 -1.66
C ILE A 401 7.52 21.37 -1.28
N LYS A 402 8.54 21.36 -2.15
CA LYS A 402 9.80 20.66 -1.90
C LYS A 402 10.49 21.15 -0.63
N GLN A 403 10.54 22.46 -0.38
CA GLN A 403 11.11 23.01 0.85
C GLN A 403 10.38 22.51 2.09
N ILE A 404 9.04 22.50 2.07
CA ILE A 404 8.22 22.02 3.20
C ILE A 404 8.41 20.51 3.42
N ASP A 405 8.43 19.71 2.36
CA ASP A 405 8.72 18.27 2.45
C ASP A 405 10.14 18.00 2.96
N HIS A 406 11.13 18.73 2.46
CA HIS A 406 12.52 18.60 2.93
C HIS A 406 12.66 18.93 4.41
N LEU A 407 11.90 19.88 4.96
CA LEU A 407 11.90 20.08 6.41
C LEU A 407 11.46 18.81 7.13
N ALA A 408 10.35 18.19 6.69
CA ALA A 408 9.85 16.97 7.29
C ALA A 408 10.90 15.85 7.18
N MET A 409 11.53 15.70 6.01
CA MET A 409 12.62 14.76 5.80
C MET A 409 13.81 15.03 6.73
N TYR A 410 14.28 16.27 6.87
CA TYR A 410 15.37 16.63 7.78
C TYR A 410 15.04 16.35 9.24
N ALA A 411 13.79 16.58 9.65
CA ALA A 411 13.34 16.23 10.99
C ALA A 411 13.35 14.71 11.21
N VAL A 412 12.97 13.92 10.20
CA VAL A 412 13.08 12.46 10.24
C VAL A 412 14.55 11.98 10.27
N GLU A 413 15.44 12.59 9.48
CA GLU A 413 16.87 12.27 9.44
C GLU A 413 17.62 12.64 10.72
N SER A 414 17.09 13.60 11.51
CA SER A 414 17.65 13.97 12.81
C SER A 414 17.67 12.80 13.80
N GLY A 415 16.76 11.84 13.63
CA GLY A 415 16.56 10.74 14.57
C GLY A 415 15.86 11.14 15.88
N ASP A 416 15.39 12.38 16.02
CA ASP A 416 14.57 12.84 17.15
C ASP A 416 13.08 12.85 16.77
N HIS A 417 12.31 12.00 17.43
CA HIS A 417 10.86 11.89 17.22
C HIS A 417 10.14 13.22 17.46
N ASN A 418 10.53 13.97 18.49
CA ASN A 418 9.86 15.23 18.83
C ASN A 418 10.10 16.28 17.75
N SER A 419 11.30 16.34 17.19
CA SER A 419 11.62 17.24 16.07
C SER A 419 10.70 17.01 14.87
N PHE A 420 10.36 15.76 14.55
CA PHE A 420 9.41 15.45 13.48
C PHE A 420 7.98 15.86 13.84
N VAL A 421 7.53 15.55 15.05
CA VAL A 421 6.20 15.95 15.53
C VAL A 421 6.05 17.48 15.54
N ASP A 422 7.05 18.21 16.01
CA ASP A 422 7.01 19.68 16.09
C ASP A 422 7.09 20.34 14.71
N ASN A 423 7.84 19.74 13.77
CA ASN A 423 7.77 20.15 12.38
C ASN A 423 6.36 20.03 11.82
N LEU A 424 5.70 18.87 11.95
CA LEU A 424 4.35 18.69 11.43
C LEU A 424 3.35 19.66 12.07
N LYS A 425 3.52 20.00 13.36
CA LYS A 425 2.73 21.03 14.01
C LYS A 425 2.96 22.42 13.40
N HIS A 426 4.20 22.76 13.05
CA HIS A 426 4.57 24.04 12.44
C HIS A 426 4.08 24.14 11.00
N THR A 427 4.40 23.14 10.16
CA THR A 427 4.13 23.18 8.72
C THR A 427 2.71 22.77 8.35
N LYS A 428 2.06 21.96 9.19
CA LYS A 428 0.80 21.26 8.88
C LYS A 428 0.90 20.36 7.64
N ASN A 429 2.11 19.93 7.28
CA ASN A 429 2.33 19.13 6.08
C ASN A 429 1.49 17.84 6.11
N THR A 430 0.90 17.50 4.97
CA THR A 430 -0.07 16.41 4.80
C THR A 430 0.59 15.05 4.57
N VAL A 431 1.69 14.77 5.29
CA VAL A 431 2.37 13.47 5.27
C VAL A 431 1.40 12.39 5.78
N CYS A 432 0.91 11.52 4.89
CA CYS A 432 -0.15 10.57 5.22
C CYS A 432 0.32 9.50 6.21
N GLY A 433 1.57 9.04 6.11
CA GLY A 433 2.20 8.09 7.01
C GLY A 433 2.93 8.72 8.19
N ARG A 434 2.56 9.95 8.60
CA ARG A 434 3.19 10.63 9.75
C ARG A 434 3.21 9.78 11.02
N HIS A 435 2.14 9.04 11.30
CA HIS A 435 2.06 8.21 12.51
C HIS A 435 2.89 6.92 12.39
N PRO A 436 2.83 6.15 11.28
CA PRO A 436 3.80 5.07 11.03
C PRO A 436 5.27 5.51 11.14
N ILE A 437 5.62 6.68 10.57
CA ILE A 437 6.97 7.25 10.68
C ILE A 437 7.28 7.58 12.14
N GLY A 438 6.37 8.25 12.86
CA GLY A 438 6.54 8.59 14.27
C GLY A 438 6.77 7.37 15.16
N VAL A 439 5.95 6.32 15.01
CA VAL A 439 6.10 5.04 15.73
C VAL A 439 7.48 4.43 15.46
N MET A 440 7.91 4.40 14.20
CA MET A 440 9.21 3.81 13.83
C MET A 440 10.39 4.65 14.33
N MET A 441 10.29 5.98 14.25
CA MET A 441 11.30 6.88 14.82
C MET A 441 11.44 6.64 16.32
N ALA A 442 10.34 6.53 17.06
CA ALA A 442 10.38 6.24 18.49
C ALA A 442 11.01 4.87 18.79
N ALA A 443 10.72 3.83 17.99
CA ALA A 443 11.38 2.53 18.13
C ALA A 443 12.90 2.62 17.90
N LEU A 444 13.34 3.36 16.87
CA LEU A 444 14.75 3.60 16.59
C LEU A 444 15.44 4.39 17.71
N GLU A 445 14.78 5.39 18.29
CA GLU A 445 15.29 6.15 19.45
C GLU A 445 15.54 5.28 20.68
N VAL A 446 14.68 4.28 20.93
CA VAL A 446 14.89 3.32 22.03
C VAL A 446 16.22 2.59 21.83
N LEU A 447 16.47 2.06 20.63
CA LEU A 447 17.72 1.37 20.31
C LEU A 447 18.93 2.31 20.35
N ALA A 448 18.77 3.55 19.85
CA ALA A 448 19.83 4.56 19.87
C ALA A 448 20.29 4.90 21.31
N LYS A 449 19.37 4.89 22.28
CA LYS A 449 19.70 5.11 23.70
C LYS A 449 20.43 3.93 24.33
N GLU A 450 20.20 2.71 23.85
CA GLU A 450 20.88 1.50 24.34
C GLU A 450 22.31 1.35 23.81
N GLY A 451 22.63 1.96 22.67
CA GLY A 451 23.97 1.91 22.07
C GLY A 451 24.09 2.75 20.81
N ALA A 452 24.36 4.05 20.96
CA ALA A 452 24.52 4.95 19.83
C ALA A 452 25.79 4.61 19.02
N GLU A 453 25.61 4.14 17.79
CA GLU A 453 26.66 4.02 16.79
C GLU A 453 26.47 5.06 15.70
N ASP A 454 27.57 5.59 15.16
CA ASP A 454 27.48 6.59 14.11
C ASP A 454 26.81 6.03 12.84
N GLY A 455 25.92 6.82 12.25
CA GLY A 455 25.15 6.44 11.07
C GLY A 455 24.06 5.37 11.25
N LYS A 456 23.80 4.84 12.46
CA LYS A 456 22.70 3.90 12.77
C LYS A 456 21.50 4.59 13.43
N TYR A 457 20.38 3.87 13.49
CA TYR A 457 19.15 4.22 14.21
C TYR A 457 18.51 5.55 13.81
N ARG A 458 18.74 5.98 12.56
CA ARG A 458 18.10 7.14 11.95
C ARG A 458 17.91 6.89 10.47
N PHE A 459 16.89 7.50 9.89
CA PHE A 459 16.62 7.42 8.48
C PHE A 459 17.62 8.25 7.67
N LYS A 460 17.82 7.84 6.42
CA LYS A 460 18.52 8.58 5.37
C LYS A 460 17.67 8.53 4.11
N PHE A 461 17.25 9.68 3.59
CA PHE A 461 16.49 9.72 2.34
C PHE A 461 17.43 9.50 1.15
N VAL A 462 16.94 8.74 0.18
CA VAL A 462 17.69 8.37 -1.03
C VAL A 462 17.00 8.83 -2.31
N GLN A 463 15.71 9.15 -2.24
CA GLN A 463 14.96 9.63 -3.39
C GLN A 463 13.81 10.54 -2.94
N TYR A 464 13.53 11.57 -3.75
CA TYR A 464 12.38 12.45 -3.60
C TYR A 464 11.81 12.78 -4.99
N GLN A 465 10.51 12.58 -5.17
CA GLN A 465 9.79 12.81 -6.42
C GLN A 465 8.44 13.49 -6.13
N ARG A 466 7.81 14.02 -7.18
CA ARG A 466 6.47 14.61 -7.13
C ARG A 466 5.66 14.07 -8.30
N SER A 467 4.37 13.86 -8.12
CA SER A 467 3.47 13.43 -9.20
C SER A 467 3.45 14.40 -10.39
N SER A 468 3.63 15.69 -10.11
CA SER A 468 3.64 16.79 -11.07
C SER A 468 4.31 18.02 -10.45
N LEU A 469 4.74 18.97 -11.29
CA LEU A 469 5.19 20.28 -10.84
C LEU A 469 4.00 21.23 -10.80
N VAL A 470 3.50 21.51 -9.60
CA VAL A 470 2.45 22.52 -9.36
C VAL A 470 2.97 23.89 -9.78
N GLU A 471 2.23 24.53 -10.68
CA GLU A 471 2.56 25.86 -11.16
C GLU A 471 1.50 26.89 -10.74
N ASP A 472 0.24 26.48 -10.66
CA ASP A 472 -0.89 27.34 -10.38
C ASP A 472 -1.69 26.86 -9.16
N ALA A 473 -2.40 27.78 -8.48
CA ALA A 473 -3.11 27.46 -7.23
C ALA A 473 -4.33 26.52 -7.42
N SER A 474 -4.75 26.30 -8.66
CA SER A 474 -5.74 25.31 -9.06
C SER A 474 -5.18 23.90 -9.17
N ASP A 475 -3.87 23.75 -9.34
CA ASP A 475 -3.22 22.47 -9.56
C ASP A 475 -3.17 21.66 -8.26
N SER A 476 -2.72 20.41 -8.38
CA SER A 476 -2.46 19.55 -7.24
C SER A 476 -1.32 18.57 -7.53
N SER A 477 -0.61 18.17 -6.49
CA SER A 477 0.40 17.12 -6.57
C SER A 477 0.45 16.31 -5.28
N VAL A 478 1.09 15.14 -5.37
CA VAL A 478 1.51 14.34 -4.23
C VAL A 478 3.02 14.15 -4.32
N SER A 479 3.72 14.32 -3.19
CA SER A 479 5.15 14.06 -3.07
C SER A 479 5.42 12.63 -2.62
N TYR A 480 6.52 12.06 -3.09
CA TYR A 480 6.98 10.70 -2.79
C TYR A 480 8.42 10.74 -2.30
N ALA A 481 8.73 9.99 -1.26
CA ALA A 481 10.10 9.90 -0.78
C ALA A 481 10.42 8.46 -0.35
N SER A 482 11.69 8.09 -0.55
CA SER A 482 12.23 6.80 -0.13
C SER A 482 13.39 7.01 0.82
N ALA A 483 13.40 6.26 1.92
CA ALA A 483 14.47 6.29 2.92
C ALA A 483 14.79 4.90 3.44
N TYR A 484 15.95 4.77 4.07
CA TYR A 484 16.33 3.57 4.83
C TYR A 484 16.94 3.95 6.18
N ALA A 485 16.89 3.04 7.15
CA ALA A 485 17.65 3.12 8.39
C ALA A 485 18.40 1.82 8.66
N VAL A 486 19.65 1.95 9.11
CA VAL A 486 20.50 0.83 9.54
C VAL A 486 20.27 0.59 11.02
N VAL A 487 20.09 -0.68 11.41
CA VAL A 487 19.74 -1.11 12.77
C VAL A 487 20.67 -2.18 13.30
#